data_AF-A0A139RAE7-F1
#
_entry.id   AF-A0A139RAE7-F1
#
_cell.length_a   1.000
_cell.length_b   1.000
_cell.length_c   1.000
_cell.angle_alpha   90.00
_cell.angle_beta   90.00
_cell.angle_gamma   90.00
#
_symmetry.space_group_name_H-M   'P 1'
#
loop_
_entity.id
_entity.type
_entity.pdbx_description
1 polymer ?
#
loop_
_entity_poly.entity_id
_entity_poly.type
_entity_poly.pdbx_seq_one_letter_code
_entity_poly.pdbx_strand_id
1 'polypeptide(L)'
;MALALALHPDQFTRRYEVTDEEWAKYVHGDTFMIRDREQYKNGWYLLEIGGNGTGFGKLVDGQMKNFYPKGLRFQVREEKNELSDDMY
;
A
#
# COMPACT_ATOMS: atom_id res chain seq x y z
N MET A 1 8.43 -21.93 -2.86
CA MET A 1 7.10 -21.62 -2.27
C MET A 1 6.85 -22.51 -1.04
N ALA A 2 7.69 -22.41 0.01
CA ALA A 2 7.59 -23.28 1.20
C ALA A 2 7.74 -22.51 2.53
N LEU A 3 8.48 -21.40 2.54
CA LEU A 3 8.69 -20.59 3.75
C LEU A 3 7.44 -19.82 4.20
N ALA A 4 6.56 -19.46 3.27
CA ALA A 4 5.34 -18.70 3.56
C ALA A 4 4.26 -19.52 4.30
N LEU A 5 4.34 -20.86 4.26
CA LEU A 5 3.42 -21.75 4.97
C LEU A 5 3.93 -22.14 6.37
N ALA A 6 5.21 -21.88 6.65
CA ALA A 6 5.88 -22.35 7.86
C ALA A 6 5.94 -21.31 9.00
N LEU A 7 5.54 -20.06 8.75
CA LEU A 7 5.70 -18.96 9.70
C LEU A 7 4.36 -18.51 10.27
N HIS A 8 4.30 -18.46 11.60
CA HIS A 8 3.13 -18.04 12.38
C HIS A 8 2.82 -16.55 12.12
N PRO A 9 1.54 -16.16 12.02
CA PRO A 9 1.13 -14.77 11.76
C PRO A 9 1.68 -13.74 12.78
N ASP A 10 2.02 -14.17 13.99
CA ASP A 10 2.66 -13.34 15.03
C ASP A 10 4.10 -12.91 14.72
N GLN A 11 4.77 -13.50 13.73
CA GLN A 11 6.11 -13.07 13.30
C GLN A 11 6.10 -11.98 12.22
N PHE A 12 4.92 -11.53 11.78
CA PHE A 12 4.82 -10.41 10.84
C PHE A 12 4.76 -9.07 11.59
N THR A 13 5.90 -8.65 12.14
CA THR A 13 6.10 -7.35 12.84
C THR A 13 6.35 -6.17 11.88
N ARG A 14 6.11 -6.36 10.58
CA ARG A 14 6.52 -5.41 9.54
C ARG A 14 5.30 -4.65 9.02
N ARG A 15 5.09 -3.46 9.58
CA ARG A 15 4.10 -2.48 9.14
C ARG A 15 4.78 -1.46 8.24
N TYR A 16 4.09 -1.02 7.21
CA TYR A 16 4.51 0.09 6.37
C TYR A 16 3.36 1.06 6.28
N GLU A 17 3.55 2.23 6.87
CA GLU A 17 2.59 3.33 6.74
C GLU A 17 2.73 3.93 5.35
N VAL A 18 1.69 3.79 4.54
CA VAL A 18 1.66 4.35 3.18
C VAL A 18 1.23 5.81 3.23
N THR A 19 1.82 6.65 2.39
CA THR A 19 1.30 8.00 2.14
C THR A 19 0.07 7.95 1.24
N ASP A 20 -0.75 9.01 1.20
CA ASP A 20 -1.90 9.11 0.29
C ASP A 20 -1.54 8.85 -1.18
N GLU A 21 -0.38 9.33 -1.64
CA GLU A 21 0.11 9.11 -3.01
C GLU A 21 0.43 7.63 -3.29
N GLU A 22 1.05 6.94 -2.33
CA GLU A 22 1.38 5.51 -2.42
C GLU A 22 0.12 4.64 -2.27
N TRP A 23 -0.81 5.09 -1.43
CA TRP A 23 -2.11 4.48 -1.22
C TRP A 23 -2.94 4.51 -2.49
N ALA A 24 -3.04 5.65 -3.17
CA ALA A 24 -3.76 5.78 -4.44
C ALA A 24 -3.26 4.77 -5.49
N LYS A 25 -1.94 4.57 -5.58
CA LYS A 25 -1.33 3.55 -6.46
C LYS A 25 -1.64 2.13 -5.97
N TYR A 26 -1.58 1.89 -4.67
CA TYR A 26 -1.85 0.58 -4.09
C TYR A 26 -3.32 0.15 -4.29
N VAL A 27 -4.31 1.00 -4.03
CA VAL A 27 -5.72 0.63 -4.24
C VAL A 27 -6.08 0.51 -5.72
N HIS A 28 -5.36 1.22 -6.59
CA HIS A 28 -5.51 1.09 -8.04
C HIS A 28 -5.04 -0.27 -8.57
N GLY A 29 -4.07 -0.89 -7.91
CA GLY A 29 -3.47 -2.14 -8.37
C GLY A 29 -2.00 -2.03 -8.75
N ASP A 30 -1.41 -0.84 -8.66
CA ASP A 30 -0.04 -0.55 -9.05
C ASP A 30 0.97 -0.91 -7.96
N THR A 31 2.22 -1.08 -8.39
CA THR A 31 3.38 -1.23 -7.49
C THR A 31 4.04 0.13 -7.30
N PHE A 32 4.64 0.35 -6.14
CA PHE A 32 5.36 1.58 -5.84
C PHE A 32 6.74 1.26 -5.26
N MET A 33 7.68 2.18 -5.41
CA MET A 33 9.00 2.08 -4.79
C MET A 33 8.98 2.75 -3.44
N ILE A 34 9.45 2.05 -2.41
CA ILE A 34 9.61 2.66 -1.09
C ILE A 34 10.77 3.65 -1.11
N ARG A 35 10.61 4.77 -0.39
CA ARG A 35 11.64 5.82 -0.31
C ARG A 35 12.84 5.33 0.53
N ASP A 36 12.58 4.65 1.64
CA ASP A 36 13.61 4.19 2.59
C ASP A 36 14.05 2.73 2.35
N ARG A 37 14.64 2.47 1.18
CA ARG A 37 15.06 1.10 0.77
C ARG A 37 16.05 0.44 1.73
N GLU A 38 16.87 1.23 2.43
CA GLU A 38 17.87 0.72 3.38
C GLU A 38 17.26 0.36 4.74
N GLN A 39 16.12 0.96 5.08
CA GLN A 39 15.45 0.74 6.36
C GLN A 39 14.55 -0.50 6.31
N TYR A 40 14.04 -0.84 5.13
CA TYR A 40 13.10 -1.94 4.95
C TYR A 40 13.71 -3.11 4.19
N LYS A 41 13.78 -4.28 4.84
CA LYS A 41 14.26 -5.53 4.20
C LYS A 41 13.17 -6.18 3.36
N ASN A 42 13.56 -6.90 2.31
CA ASN A 42 12.66 -7.73 1.51
C ASN A 42 11.79 -8.64 2.40
N GLY A 43 10.49 -8.72 2.11
CA GLY A 43 9.53 -9.42 2.94
C GLY A 43 8.08 -9.01 2.69
N TRP A 44 7.17 -9.58 3.48
CA TRP A 44 5.78 -9.15 3.50
C TRP A 44 5.60 -8.03 4.52
N TYR A 45 4.81 -7.04 4.13
CA TYR A 45 4.46 -5.87 4.93
C TYR A 45 2.95 -5.73 4.97
N LEU A 46 2.42 -5.38 6.14
CA LEU A 46 1.06 -4.88 6.28
C LEU A 46 1.10 -3.38 5.90
N LEU A 47 0.34 -3.00 4.89
CA LEU A 47 0.16 -1.60 4.53
C LEU A 47 -0.92 -1.01 5.43
N GLU A 48 -0.61 0.13 6.03
CA GLU A 48 -1.49 0.84 6.93
C GLU A 48 -1.63 2.29 6.46
N ILE A 49 -2.86 2.83 6.49
CA ILE A 49 -3.12 4.25 6.26
C ILE A 49 -3.92 4.80 7.43
N GLY A 50 -3.44 5.88 8.05
CA GLY A 50 -4.12 6.49 9.20
C GLY A 50 -4.40 5.53 10.36
N GLY A 51 -3.52 4.54 10.58
CA GLY A 51 -3.69 3.50 11.61
C GLY A 51 -4.63 2.35 11.23
N ASN A 52 -5.20 2.34 10.02
CA ASN A 52 -6.01 1.24 9.51
C ASN A 52 -5.20 0.35 8.58
N GLY A 53 -5.16 -0.96 8.88
CA GLY A 53 -4.55 -1.96 8.01
C GLY A 53 -5.42 -2.23 6.78
N THR A 54 -4.86 -1.98 5.60
CA THR A 54 -5.63 -1.95 4.35
C THR A 54 -5.34 -3.13 3.43
N GLY A 55 -4.17 -3.74 3.58
CA GLY A 55 -3.82 -4.94 2.84
C GLY A 55 -2.36 -5.29 2.97
N PHE A 56 -1.95 -6.35 2.27
CA PHE A 56 -0.57 -6.80 2.27
C PHE A 56 0.17 -6.34 1.02
N GLY A 57 1.41 -5.94 1.21
CA GLY A 57 2.39 -5.70 0.17
C GLY A 57 3.59 -6.61 0.36
N LYS A 58 4.22 -7.01 -0.75
CA LYS A 58 5.49 -7.74 -0.69
C LYS A 58 6.61 -6.86 -1.20
N LEU A 59 7.50 -6.44 -0.30
CA LEU A 59 8.69 -5.71 -0.65
C LEU A 59 9.74 -6.66 -1.24
N VAL A 60 10.15 -6.39 -2.48
CA VAL A 60 11.21 -7.09 -3.18
C VAL A 60 12.10 -6.05 -3.85
N ASP A 61 13.36 -5.99 -3.44
CA ASP A 61 14.39 -5.13 -4.02
C ASP A 61 14.02 -3.63 -4.01
N GLY A 62 13.40 -3.17 -2.91
CA GLY A 62 12.92 -1.80 -2.79
C GLY A 62 11.61 -1.49 -3.53
N GLN A 63 10.99 -2.49 -4.17
CA GLN A 63 9.68 -2.37 -4.82
C GLN A 63 8.60 -3.06 -3.98
N MET A 64 7.57 -2.31 -3.59
CA MET A 64 6.39 -2.84 -2.92
C MET A 64 5.43 -3.42 -3.97
N LYS A 65 5.36 -4.75 -4.02
CA LYS A 65 4.40 -5.46 -4.86
C LYS A 65 3.04 -5.48 -4.20
N ASN A 66 2.04 -5.11 -4.97
CA ASN A 66 0.68 -5.06 -4.53
C ASN A 66 0.01 -6.45 -4.56
N PHE A 67 -0.55 -6.87 -3.41
CA PHE A 67 -1.35 -8.09 -3.27
C PHE A 67 -2.82 -7.80 -2.96
N TYR A 68 -3.28 -6.57 -3.24
CA TYR A 68 -4.65 -6.14 -3.05
C TYR A 68 -5.58 -6.89 -4.02
N PRO A 69 -6.67 -7.50 -3.51
CA PRO A 69 -7.58 -8.32 -4.30
C PRO A 69 -8.21 -7.50 -5.41
N LYS A 70 -8.21 -8.06 -6.64
CA LYS A 70 -8.64 -7.34 -7.85
C LYS A 70 -10.08 -6.83 -7.80
N GLY A 71 -10.97 -7.52 -7.07
CA GLY A 71 -12.37 -7.15 -6.94
C GLY A 71 -12.65 -5.96 -6.01
N LEU A 72 -11.67 -5.53 -5.21
CA LEU A 72 -11.80 -4.38 -4.33
C LEU A 72 -11.05 -3.15 -4.86
N ARG A 73 -10.37 -3.25 -6.00
CA ARG A 73 -9.60 -2.12 -6.55
C ARG A 73 -10.52 -0.97 -6.91
N PHE A 74 -10.19 0.22 -6.45
CA PHE A 74 -10.90 1.45 -6.78
C PHE A 74 -9.90 2.56 -7.08
N GLN A 75 -10.35 3.56 -7.83
CA GLN A 75 -9.60 4.80 -8.01
C GLN A 75 -9.97 5.74 -6.87
N VAL A 76 -8.97 6.20 -6.12
CA VAL A 76 -9.15 7.35 -5.24
C VAL A 76 -9.45 8.54 -6.13
N ARG A 77 -10.68 9.04 -6.06
CA ARG A 77 -10.99 10.37 -6.58
C ARG A 77 -10.52 11.36 -5.54
N GLU A 78 -9.51 12.14 -5.86
CA GLU A 78 -9.33 13.42 -5.19
C GLU A 78 -10.54 14.25 -5.59
N GLU A 79 -11.46 14.49 -4.65
CA GLU A 79 -12.51 15.48 -4.84
C GLU A 79 -11.81 16.84 -4.95
N LYS A 80 -11.49 17.24 -6.18
CA LYS A 80 -11.37 18.64 -6.52
C LYS A 80 -12.74 19.26 -6.26
N ASN A 81 -12.88 19.87 -5.09
CA ASN A 81 -13.93 20.83 -4.84
C ASN A 81 -13.60 22.09 -5.66
N GLU A 82 -13.74 21.99 -6.99
CA GLU A 82 -13.88 23.15 -7.86
C GLU A 82 -15.30 23.69 -7.61
N LEU A 83 -15.45 24.35 -6.47
CA LEU A 83 -16.56 25.26 -6.19
C LEU A 83 -16.50 26.31 -7.30
N SER A 84 -17.43 26.13 -8.24
CA SER A 84 -17.97 27.11 -9.17
C SER A 84 -17.83 28.55 -8.67
N ASP A 85 -16.79 29.25 -9.13
CA ASP A 85 -16.59 30.69 -8.96
C ASP A 85 -17.05 31.48 -10.22
N ASP A 86 -17.73 30.81 -11.16
CA ASP A 86 -18.27 31.41 -12.39
C ASP A 86 -19.75 31.86 -12.25
N MET A 87 -20.16 32.28 -11.05
CA MET A 87 -21.48 32.87 -10.83
C MET A 87 -21.41 34.18 -10.06
N TYR A 88 -20.63 35.14 -10.57
CA TYR A 88 -20.86 36.59 -10.38
C TYR A 88 -20.32 37.40 -11.56
#